data_AF-A0A450YV00-F1
#
_entry.id   AF-A0A450YV00-F1
#
_cell.length_a   1.000
_cell.length_b   1.000
_cell.length_c   1.000
_cell.angle_alpha   90.00
_cell.angle_beta   90.00
_cell.angle_gamma   90.00
#
_symmetry.space_group_name_H-M   'P 1'
#
loop_
_entity.id
_entity.type
_entity.pdbx_description
1 polymer ?
#
loop_
_entity_poly.entity_id
_entity_poly.type
_entity_poly.pdbx_seq_one_letter_code
_entity_poly.pdbx_strand_id
1 'polypeptide(L)'
;MTAPLPYINATSLLPHCRPCGSQCCRYSSPIISPDEKECIVASCGKDLFIEQSTPGGSYFVIGRTADGNLRQIDQRVEESSPCGYLASDGSCTIHQIKPLDCRAYPLRAIPSATAGEVEWRFHRVCPATSFIDNRFLPAVRIVALASLRRFTTETYMDWLYKYSPWALAPEAMFQLSE
;
A
#
# COMPACT_ATOMS: atom_id res chain seq x y z
N MET A 1 -3.63 8.27 -22.32
CA MET A 1 -3.72 6.80 -22.48
C MET A 1 -2.79 6.19 -21.45
N THR A 2 -3.33 5.69 -20.34
CA THR A 2 -2.55 5.03 -19.28
C THR A 2 -2.16 3.65 -19.76
N ALA A 3 -0.86 3.36 -19.75
CA ALA A 3 -0.36 2.05 -20.13
C ALA A 3 -1.00 0.98 -19.22
N PRO A 4 -1.40 -0.18 -19.75
CA PRO A 4 -1.91 -1.27 -18.92
C PRO A 4 -0.89 -1.60 -17.84
N LEU A 5 -1.36 -1.76 -16.60
CA LEU A 5 -0.50 -2.13 -15.49
C LEU A 5 0.25 -3.43 -15.84
N PRO A 6 1.56 -3.52 -15.55
CA PRO A 6 2.34 -4.70 -15.89
C PRO A 6 1.69 -5.94 -15.28
N TYR A 7 1.50 -6.97 -16.10
CA TYR A 7 1.06 -8.29 -15.63
C TYR A 7 2.23 -8.92 -14.87
N ILE A 8 2.22 -8.79 -13.54
CA ILE A 8 3.26 -9.31 -12.68
C ILE A 8 2.94 -10.76 -12.35
N ASN A 9 3.59 -11.67 -13.08
CA ASN A 9 3.54 -13.13 -12.85
C ASN A 9 4.49 -13.59 -11.72
N ALA A 10 5.14 -12.65 -11.03
CA ALA A 10 6.06 -12.95 -9.94
C ALA A 10 5.31 -13.61 -8.79
N THR A 11 6.02 -14.46 -8.03
CA THR A 11 5.55 -15.23 -6.87
C THR A 11 4.68 -14.37 -5.99
N SER A 12 3.40 -14.40 -6.34
CA SER A 12 2.46 -13.49 -5.76
C SER A 12 2.32 -13.94 -4.33
N LEU A 13 2.57 -13.07 -3.35
CA LEU A 13 2.32 -13.46 -1.96
C LEU A 13 0.81 -13.55 -1.66
N LEU A 14 -0.04 -13.32 -2.67
CA LEU A 14 -1.49 -13.41 -2.60
C LEU A 14 -2.03 -14.73 -2.00
N PRO A 15 -1.49 -15.93 -2.28
CA PRO A 15 -1.88 -17.17 -1.59
C PRO A 15 -1.56 -17.16 -0.10
N HIS A 16 -0.55 -16.40 0.33
CA HIS A 16 -0.16 -16.21 1.72
C HIS A 16 -0.90 -15.04 2.40
N CYS A 17 -1.48 -14.13 1.61
CA CYS A 17 -2.35 -13.07 2.11
C CYS A 17 -3.76 -13.58 2.46
N ARG A 18 -4.29 -14.58 1.74
CA ARG A 18 -5.64 -15.12 1.98
C ARG A 18 -5.85 -15.72 3.39
N PRO A 19 -4.90 -16.48 3.98
CA PRO A 19 -5.12 -17.14 5.27
C PRO A 19 -4.92 -16.25 6.51
N CYS A 20 -4.15 -15.16 6.42
CA CYS A 20 -3.70 -14.41 7.60
C CYS A 20 -4.67 -13.32 8.08
N GLY A 21 -5.82 -13.12 7.42
CA GLY A 21 -6.79 -12.08 7.81
C GLY A 21 -6.28 -10.64 7.64
N SER A 22 -5.17 -10.47 6.91
CA SER A 22 -4.63 -9.22 6.37
C SER A 22 -4.51 -8.07 7.38
N GLN A 23 -3.65 -8.19 8.39
CA GLN A 23 -3.26 -7.04 9.21
C GLN A 23 -2.88 -5.84 8.33
N CYS A 24 -2.15 -6.05 7.23
CA CYS A 24 -1.84 -5.00 6.27
C CYS A 24 -3.06 -4.33 5.62
N CYS A 25 -4.17 -5.04 5.41
CA CYS A 25 -5.41 -4.43 4.92
C CYS A 25 -6.23 -3.76 6.02
N ARG A 26 -5.96 -4.04 7.30
CA ARG A 26 -6.58 -3.32 8.42
C ARG A 26 -5.84 -2.03 8.74
N TYR A 27 -4.53 -2.04 8.51
CA TYR A 27 -3.60 -1.08 9.08
C TYR A 27 -2.87 -0.19 8.05
N SER A 28 -2.79 -0.59 6.78
CA SER A 28 -2.12 0.17 5.72
C SER A 28 -3.06 1.14 5.02
N SER A 29 -2.60 2.37 4.78
CA SER A 29 -3.24 3.35 3.90
C SER A 29 -2.40 3.47 2.64
N PRO A 30 -2.60 2.60 1.63
CA PRO A 30 -1.78 2.65 0.42
C PRO A 30 -1.95 4.00 -0.28
N ILE A 31 -0.88 4.51 -0.88
CA ILE A 31 -0.99 5.62 -1.83
C ILE A 31 -1.62 5.11 -3.12
N ILE A 32 -2.61 5.84 -3.63
CA ILE A 32 -3.37 5.47 -4.83
C ILE A 32 -3.34 6.64 -5.79
N SER A 33 -2.97 6.35 -7.03
CA SER A 33 -2.98 7.34 -8.11
C SER A 33 -4.39 7.54 -8.69
N PRO A 34 -4.67 8.65 -9.39
CA PRO A 34 -5.97 8.89 -10.01
C PRO A 34 -6.46 7.75 -10.90
N ASP A 35 -5.61 7.18 -11.76
CA ASP A 35 -6.02 6.10 -12.66
C ASP A 35 -6.17 4.74 -11.96
N GLU A 36 -5.48 4.51 -10.84
CA GLU A 36 -5.79 3.37 -9.97
C GLU A 36 -7.15 3.52 -9.30
N LYS A 37 -7.48 4.72 -8.80
CA LYS A 37 -8.81 5.02 -8.26
C LYS A 37 -9.87 4.75 -9.32
N GLU A 38 -9.75 5.34 -10.50
CA GLU A 38 -10.72 5.20 -11.59
C GLU A 38 -10.93 3.73 -11.96
N CYS A 39 -9.85 2.96 -12.11
CA CYS A 39 -9.90 1.53 -12.40
C CYS A 39 -10.65 0.75 -11.30
N ILE A 40 -10.37 1.05 -10.02
CA ILE A 40 -11.01 0.37 -8.90
C ILE A 40 -12.50 0.71 -8.86
N VAL A 41 -12.85 2.01 -8.87
CA VAL A 41 -14.25 2.47 -8.80
C VAL A 41 -15.06 1.90 -9.97
N ALA A 42 -14.53 1.91 -11.19
CA ALA A 42 -15.19 1.34 -12.36
C ALA A 42 -15.42 -0.16 -12.24
N SER A 43 -14.51 -0.90 -11.58
CA SER A 43 -14.60 -2.35 -11.45
C SER A 43 -15.50 -2.82 -10.30
N CYS A 44 -15.57 -2.05 -9.21
CA CYS A 44 -16.29 -2.47 -7.99
C CYS A 44 -17.55 -1.65 -7.69
N GLY A 45 -17.80 -0.56 -8.40
CA GLY A 45 -18.99 0.29 -8.22
C GLY A 45 -19.06 1.01 -6.86
N LYS A 46 -17.91 1.16 -6.17
CA LYS A 46 -17.81 1.79 -4.86
C LYS A 46 -16.68 2.82 -4.88
N ASP A 47 -16.96 4.06 -4.51
CA ASP A 47 -15.93 5.09 -4.29
C ASP A 47 -15.71 5.25 -2.79
N LEU A 48 -14.66 4.60 -2.28
CA LEU A 48 -14.25 4.65 -0.88
C LEU A 48 -12.95 5.45 -0.70
N PHE A 49 -12.65 6.38 -1.61
CA PHE A 49 -11.38 7.10 -1.62
C PHE A 49 -11.53 8.52 -1.08
N ILE A 50 -10.52 8.95 -0.33
CA ILE A 50 -10.36 10.33 0.12
C ILE A 50 -9.22 10.93 -0.69
N GLU A 51 -9.49 12.04 -1.38
CA GLU A 51 -8.48 12.79 -2.11
C GLU A 51 -7.61 13.60 -1.15
N GLN A 52 -6.32 13.65 -1.45
CA GLN A 52 -5.32 14.49 -0.79
C GLN A 52 -4.64 15.32 -1.87
N SER A 53 -4.48 16.62 -1.61
CA SER A 53 -3.87 17.56 -2.55
C SER A 53 -2.55 18.09 -2.00
N THR A 54 -1.56 18.19 -2.88
CA THR A 54 -0.25 18.80 -2.66
C THR A 54 0.07 19.74 -3.83
N PRO A 55 1.00 20.69 -3.69
CA PRO A 55 1.49 21.48 -4.82
C PRO A 55 1.98 20.62 -6.00
N GLY A 56 2.58 19.47 -5.73
CA GLY A 56 3.04 18.49 -6.72
C GLY A 56 1.95 17.60 -7.34
N GLY A 57 0.68 17.72 -6.94
CA GLY A 57 -0.44 16.92 -7.46
C GLY A 57 -1.32 16.30 -6.38
N SER A 58 -2.27 15.45 -6.79
CA SER A 58 -3.15 14.73 -5.87
C SER A 58 -2.87 13.23 -5.81
N TYR A 59 -3.22 12.65 -4.67
CA TYR A 59 -3.25 11.21 -4.45
C TYR A 59 -4.49 10.84 -3.66
N PHE A 60 -4.79 9.55 -3.63
CA PHE A 60 -5.93 9.01 -2.92
C PHE A 60 -5.47 8.03 -1.86
N VAL A 61 -6.30 7.90 -0.84
CA VAL A 61 -6.17 6.94 0.25
C VAL A 61 -7.55 6.34 0.50
N ILE A 62 -7.61 5.11 0.99
CA ILE A 62 -8.89 4.44 1.28
C ILE A 62 -9.44 5.04 2.58
N GLY A 63 -10.64 5.63 2.53
CA GLY A 63 -11.38 6.05 3.71
C GLY A 63 -11.77 4.83 4.54
N ARG A 64 -11.48 4.84 5.84
CA ARG A 64 -11.64 3.66 6.71
C ARG A 64 -12.84 3.83 7.63
N THR A 65 -13.77 2.88 7.62
CA THR A 65 -14.70 2.59 8.74
C THR A 65 -15.13 1.12 8.77
N ALA A 66 -15.52 0.64 9.95
CA ALA A 66 -16.12 -0.67 10.17
C ALA A 66 -17.64 -0.68 9.91
N ASP A 67 -18.27 0.49 9.80
CA ASP A 67 -19.71 0.70 9.68
C ASP A 67 -20.19 1.11 8.28
N GLY A 68 -19.26 1.27 7.33
CA GLY A 68 -19.56 1.63 5.93
C GLY A 68 -19.64 3.14 5.66
N ASN A 69 -19.39 4.01 6.65
CA ASN A 69 -19.33 5.46 6.44
C ASN A 69 -17.92 5.93 5.98
N LEU A 70 -17.80 7.03 5.25
CA LEU A 70 -16.48 7.65 5.02
C LEU A 70 -16.06 8.40 6.29
N ARG A 71 -14.98 7.97 6.97
CA ARG A 71 -14.34 8.77 8.02
C ARG A 71 -12.92 9.16 7.64
N GLN A 72 -12.55 10.35 8.11
CA GLN A 72 -11.19 10.89 8.10
C GLN A 72 -10.24 9.84 8.69
N ILE A 73 -9.08 9.65 8.06
CA ILE A 73 -8.09 8.67 8.51
C ILE A 73 -7.64 9.05 9.91
N ASP A 74 -7.95 8.19 10.89
CA ASP A 74 -7.44 8.35 12.24
C ASP A 74 -5.92 8.19 12.21
N GLN A 75 -5.22 9.18 12.77
CA GLN A 75 -3.76 9.17 12.92
C GLN A 75 -3.31 8.16 13.98
N ARG A 76 -4.22 7.68 14.83
CA ARG A 76 -3.99 6.65 15.83
C ARG A 76 -4.36 5.28 15.27
N VAL A 77 -3.31 4.51 14.97
CA VAL A 77 -3.37 3.15 14.41
C VAL A 77 -4.26 2.18 15.19
N GLU A 78 -4.38 2.38 16.51
CA GLU A 78 -5.00 1.45 17.46
C GLU A 78 -6.53 1.34 17.33
N GLU A 79 -7.19 2.30 16.66
CA GLU A 79 -8.64 2.30 16.41
C GLU A 79 -8.99 2.15 14.91
N SER A 80 -8.01 1.72 14.09
CA SER A 80 -8.20 1.68 12.66
C SER A 80 -9.19 0.59 12.23
N SER A 81 -10.20 1.03 11.47
CA SER A 81 -11.18 0.16 10.85
C SER A 81 -10.59 -0.63 9.67
N PRO A 82 -11.10 -1.83 9.38
CA PRO A 82 -10.67 -2.62 8.22
C PRO A 82 -10.82 -1.82 6.91
N CYS A 83 -9.93 -2.06 5.94
CA CYS A 83 -10.08 -1.50 4.58
C CYS A 83 -11.49 -1.80 4.05
N GLY A 84 -12.17 -0.78 3.52
CA GLY A 84 -13.55 -0.89 3.03
C GLY A 84 -13.74 -1.83 1.83
N TYR A 85 -12.65 -2.34 1.25
CA TYR A 85 -12.67 -3.38 0.21
C TYR A 85 -12.41 -4.80 0.76
N LEU A 86 -12.38 -5.00 2.08
CA LEU A 86 -12.38 -6.31 2.69
C LEU A 86 -13.80 -6.88 2.74
N ALA A 87 -13.96 -8.13 2.32
CA ALA A 87 -15.17 -8.90 2.54
C ALA A 87 -15.25 -9.36 4.01
N SER A 88 -16.42 -9.87 4.43
CA SER A 88 -16.66 -10.34 5.80
C SER A 88 -15.75 -11.50 6.22
N ASP A 89 -15.24 -12.28 5.27
CA ASP A 89 -14.28 -13.36 5.49
C ASP A 89 -12.81 -12.87 5.53
N GLY A 90 -12.58 -11.55 5.42
CA GLY A 90 -11.25 -10.95 5.39
C GLY A 90 -10.55 -11.03 4.03
N SER A 91 -11.21 -11.55 3.00
CA SER A 91 -10.67 -11.55 1.64
C SER A 91 -10.74 -10.15 1.01
N CYS A 92 -9.79 -9.83 0.13
CA CYS A 92 -9.77 -8.55 -0.57
C CYS A 92 -10.63 -8.62 -1.84
N THR A 93 -11.73 -7.86 -1.88
CA THR A 93 -12.66 -7.83 -3.03
C THR A 93 -12.05 -7.25 -4.30
N ILE A 94 -11.06 -6.37 -4.18
CA ILE A 94 -10.36 -5.73 -5.31
C ILE A 94 -9.04 -6.45 -5.67
N HIS A 95 -8.93 -7.75 -5.37
CA HIS A 95 -7.67 -8.50 -5.44
C HIS A 95 -6.89 -8.34 -6.76
N GLN A 96 -7.58 -8.47 -7.89
CA GLN A 96 -6.98 -8.45 -9.23
C GLN A 96 -6.57 -7.05 -9.68
N ILE A 97 -7.14 -6.03 -9.04
CA ILE A 97 -7.00 -4.61 -9.39
C ILE A 97 -6.48 -3.80 -8.20
N LYS A 98 -5.79 -4.47 -7.26
CA LYS A 98 -5.17 -3.80 -6.10
C LYS A 98 -4.25 -2.67 -6.55
N PRO A 99 -4.13 -1.58 -5.76
CA PRO A 99 -3.10 -0.56 -5.98
C PRO A 99 -1.69 -1.18 -5.97
N LEU A 100 -0.76 -0.60 -6.70
CA LEU A 100 0.64 -1.02 -6.78
C LEU A 100 1.29 -1.06 -5.40
N ASP A 101 1.03 -0.07 -4.53
CA ASP A 101 1.53 -0.08 -3.15
C ASP A 101 0.99 -1.28 -2.34
N CYS A 102 -0.27 -1.69 -2.56
CA CYS A 102 -0.80 -2.92 -1.98
C CYS A 102 -0.13 -4.18 -2.53
N ARG A 103 0.23 -4.19 -3.81
CA ARG A 103 0.91 -5.32 -4.46
C ARG A 103 2.38 -5.44 -4.03
N ALA A 104 3.00 -4.34 -3.61
CA ALA A 104 4.37 -4.33 -3.14
C ALA A 104 4.53 -4.91 -1.72
N TYR A 105 3.45 -5.08 -0.96
CA TYR A 105 3.54 -5.63 0.41
C TYR A 105 4.14 -7.06 0.41
N PRO A 106 5.05 -7.43 1.35
CA PRO A 106 5.46 -6.69 2.55
C PRO A 106 6.57 -5.66 2.39
N LEU A 107 7.01 -5.33 1.17
CA LEU A 107 7.94 -4.22 0.94
C LEU A 107 7.21 -2.88 1.13
N ARG A 108 7.81 -1.97 1.88
CA ARG A 108 7.26 -0.65 2.20
C ARG A 108 8.34 0.43 2.07
N ALA A 109 7.92 1.60 1.58
CA ALA A 109 8.75 2.79 1.62
C ALA A 109 8.70 3.41 3.02
N ILE A 110 9.82 3.96 3.44
CA ILE A 110 9.96 4.83 4.61
C ILE A 110 10.80 6.06 4.23
N PRO A 111 10.70 7.19 4.95
CA PRO A 111 11.63 8.30 4.77
C PRO A 111 13.08 7.89 5.05
N SER A 112 13.99 8.28 4.16
CA SER A 112 15.45 8.19 4.36
C SER A 112 15.95 9.26 5.34
N ALA A 113 17.19 9.11 5.83
CA ALA A 113 17.91 10.18 6.51
C ALA A 113 18.19 11.39 5.57
N THR A 114 18.27 11.14 4.26
CA THR A 114 18.36 12.20 3.25
C THR A 114 16.97 12.74 2.93
N ALA A 115 16.80 14.05 3.00
CA ALA A 115 15.54 14.70 2.71
C ALA A 115 15.05 14.40 1.28
N GLY A 116 13.80 13.95 1.15
CA GLY A 116 13.18 13.64 -0.14
C GLY A 116 13.54 12.27 -0.72
N GLU A 117 14.33 11.45 -0.01
CA GLU A 117 14.64 10.09 -0.41
C GLU A 117 13.81 9.06 0.36
N VAL A 118 13.66 7.87 -0.24
CA VAL A 118 12.92 6.74 0.35
C VAL A 118 13.86 5.55 0.55
N GLU A 119 13.79 4.94 1.72
CA GLU A 119 14.36 3.61 1.98
C GLU A 119 13.25 2.55 1.87
N TRP A 120 13.63 1.33 1.45
CA TRP A 120 12.70 0.22 1.34
C TRP A 120 12.94 -0.81 2.44
N ARG A 121 11.90 -1.15 3.21
CA ARG A 121 11.97 -2.13 4.31
C ARG A 121 10.87 -3.17 4.21
N PHE A 122 11.16 -4.39 4.66
CA PHE A 122 10.17 -5.45 4.77
C PHE A 122 9.43 -5.40 6.10
N HIS A 123 8.11 -5.54 6.05
CA HIS A 123 7.28 -5.67 7.23
C HIS A 123 7.50 -7.04 7.90
N ARG A 124 8.21 -7.06 9.03
CA ARG A 124 8.66 -8.31 9.68
C ARG A 124 7.53 -9.18 10.19
N VAL A 125 6.46 -8.59 10.74
CA VAL A 125 5.34 -9.38 11.29
C VAL A 125 4.42 -9.97 10.23
N CYS A 126 4.67 -9.70 8.93
CA CYS A 126 3.86 -10.29 7.87
C CYS A 126 4.14 -11.80 7.80
N PRO A 127 3.11 -12.66 7.91
CA PRO A 127 3.29 -14.10 7.75
C PRO A 127 3.78 -14.51 6.35
N ALA A 128 3.62 -13.64 5.35
CA ALA A 128 4.14 -13.88 4.01
C ALA A 128 5.66 -13.66 3.91
N THR A 129 6.29 -13.04 4.91
CA THR A 129 7.74 -12.75 4.92
C THR A 129 8.58 -14.04 4.87
N SER A 130 8.12 -15.14 5.47
CA SER A 130 8.80 -16.44 5.40
C SER A 130 8.79 -17.09 4.01
N PHE A 131 8.01 -16.55 3.07
CA PHE A 131 7.89 -17.03 1.69
C PHE A 131 8.59 -16.10 0.68
N ILE A 132 9.32 -15.09 1.16
CA ILE A 132 10.16 -14.23 0.31
C ILE A 132 11.35 -15.07 -0.17
N ASP A 133 11.46 -15.21 -1.49
CA ASP A 133 12.58 -15.87 -2.16
C ASP A 133 13.37 -14.90 -3.04
N ASN A 134 14.45 -15.38 -3.65
CA ASN A 134 15.31 -14.58 -4.52
C ASN A 134 14.60 -14.09 -5.81
N ARG A 135 13.43 -14.63 -6.14
CA ARG A 135 12.60 -14.18 -7.27
C ARG A 135 11.62 -13.08 -6.86
N PHE A 136 11.21 -13.07 -5.59
CA PHE A 136 10.31 -12.06 -5.04
C PHE A 136 10.97 -10.67 -5.01
N LEU A 137 12.21 -10.57 -4.54
CA LEU A 137 12.88 -9.28 -4.34
C LEU A 137 12.98 -8.41 -5.62
N PRO A 138 13.45 -8.93 -6.77
CA PRO A 138 13.52 -8.11 -7.99
C PRO A 138 12.12 -7.70 -8.47
N ALA A 139 11.16 -8.61 -8.37
CA ALA A 139 9.80 -8.34 -8.82
C ALA A 139 9.10 -7.28 -7.98
N VAL A 140 9.14 -7.41 -6.66
CA VAL A 140 8.48 -6.46 -5.75
C VAL A 140 9.12 -5.08 -5.82
N ARG A 141 10.44 -4.99 -6.07
CA ARG A 141 11.13 -3.72 -6.33
C ARG A 141 10.61 -3.03 -7.59
N ILE A 142 10.34 -3.77 -8.66
CA ILE A 142 9.74 -3.20 -9.89
C ILE A 142 8.37 -2.60 -9.58
N VAL A 143 7.53 -3.31 -8.83
CA VAL A 143 6.19 -2.81 -8.43
C VAL A 143 6.30 -1.54 -7.57
N ALA A 144 7.17 -1.58 -6.56
CA ALA A 144 7.42 -0.48 -5.64
C ALA A 144 7.90 0.78 -6.38
N LEU A 145 8.88 0.65 -7.27
CA LEU A 145 9.38 1.76 -8.09
C LEU A 145 8.35 2.26 -9.09
N ALA A 146 7.54 1.36 -9.68
CA ALA A 146 6.43 1.76 -10.54
C ALA A 146 5.38 2.56 -9.76
N SER A 147 5.09 2.19 -8.52
CA SER A 147 4.22 2.97 -7.62
C SER A 147 4.80 4.35 -7.35
N LEU A 148 6.07 4.42 -6.93
CA LEU A 148 6.77 5.68 -6.62
C LEU A 148 6.73 6.67 -7.80
N ARG A 149 7.01 6.19 -9.02
CA ARG A 149 7.09 7.02 -10.24
C ARG A 149 5.77 7.63 -10.69
N ARG A 150 4.65 7.29 -10.05
CA ARG A 150 3.32 7.85 -10.35
C ARG A 150 3.05 9.16 -9.63
N PHE A 151 3.93 9.53 -8.70
CA PHE A 151 3.79 10.71 -7.87
C PHE A 151 5.05 11.55 -7.97
N THR A 152 4.91 12.85 -7.77
CA THR A 152 6.09 13.70 -7.53
C THR A 152 6.69 13.33 -6.17
N THR A 153 7.97 13.67 -5.98
CA THR A 153 8.64 13.48 -4.68
C THR A 153 7.85 14.14 -3.55
N GLU A 154 7.37 15.37 -3.77
CA GLU A 154 6.56 16.10 -2.79
C GLU A 154 5.28 15.33 -2.42
N THR A 155 4.50 14.91 -3.42
CA THR A 155 3.26 14.16 -3.21
C THR A 155 3.49 12.83 -2.49
N TYR A 156 4.54 12.10 -2.88
CA TYR A 156 4.84 10.81 -2.26
C TYR A 156 5.32 10.95 -0.81
N MET A 157 6.15 11.96 -0.51
CA MET A 157 6.63 12.22 0.83
C MET A 157 5.51 12.72 1.75
N ASP A 158 4.60 13.56 1.26
CA ASP A 158 3.41 13.99 2.01
C ASP A 158 2.58 12.78 2.47
N TRP A 159 2.33 11.82 1.57
CA TRP A 159 1.67 10.57 1.92
C TRP A 159 2.46 9.77 2.96
N LEU A 160 3.77 9.59 2.76
CA LEU A 160 4.61 8.82 3.68
C LEU A 160 4.52 9.36 5.12
N TYR A 161 4.63 10.67 5.29
CA TYR A 161 4.60 11.30 6.61
C TYR A 161 3.21 11.23 7.27
N LYS A 162 2.13 11.33 6.49
CA LYS A 162 0.75 11.33 7.03
C LYS A 162 0.19 9.93 7.29
N TYR A 163 0.51 8.97 6.42
CA TYR A 163 -0.28 7.74 6.28
C TYR A 163 0.54 6.46 6.35
N SER A 164 1.86 6.56 6.53
CA SER A 164 2.72 5.43 6.88
C SER A 164 3.20 5.55 8.33
N PRO A 165 2.31 5.46 9.34
CA PRO A 165 2.70 5.57 10.76
C PRO A 165 3.72 4.47 11.18
N TRP A 166 3.79 3.37 10.44
CA TRP A 166 4.79 2.31 10.58
C TRP A 166 6.20 2.73 10.13
N ALA A 167 6.31 3.68 9.20
CA ALA A 167 7.58 4.28 8.83
C ALA A 167 8.20 5.08 9.99
N LEU A 168 7.39 5.47 10.97
CA LEU A 168 7.78 6.19 12.18
C LEU A 168 7.77 5.30 13.43
N ALA A 169 7.29 4.06 13.33
CA ALA A 169 7.32 3.09 14.43
C ALA A 169 8.72 2.43 14.52
N PRO A 170 9.33 2.35 15.71
CA PRO A 170 10.67 1.84 15.89
C PRO A 170 10.69 0.30 15.84
N GLU A 171 10.59 -0.30 14.65
CA GLU A 171 10.78 -1.74 14.50
C GLU A 171 11.97 -2.07 13.59
N ALA A 172 13.10 -2.33 14.27
CA ALA A 172 14.33 -3.03 13.90
C ALA A 172 14.79 -3.02 12.41
N MET A 173 15.94 -2.38 12.17
CA MET A 173 16.72 -2.43 10.94
C MET A 173 17.00 -3.86 10.48
N PHE A 174 16.65 -4.21 9.24
CA PHE A 174 17.42 -5.20 8.51
C PHE A 174 18.56 -4.44 7.82
N GLN A 175 19.80 -4.66 8.24
CA GLN A 175 20.90 -4.45 7.32
C GLN A 175 20.81 -5.60 6.31
N LEU A 176 20.61 -5.26 5.05
CA LEU A 176 20.89 -6.19 3.96
C LEU A 176 22.41 -6.33 3.95
N SER A 177 22.92 -7.44 4.47
CA SER A 177 24.30 -7.84 4.19
C SER A 177 24.42 -7.99 2.68
N GLU A 178 25.43 -7.33 2.08
CA GLU A 178 25.85 -7.55 0.69
C GLU A 178 26.22 -9.02 0.44
#